data_AF-A0A7K6ZLL0-F1
#
_entry.id   AF-A0A7K6ZLL0-F1
#
_cell.length_a   1.000
_cell.length_b   1.000
_cell.length_c   1.000
_cell.angle_alpha   90.00
_cell.angle_beta   90.00
_cell.angle_gamma   90.00
#
_symmetry.space_group_name_H-M   'P 1'
#
loop_
_entity.id
_entity.type
_entity.pdbx_description
1 polymer ?
#
loop_
_entity_poly.entity_id
_entity_poly.type
_entity_poly.pdbx_seq_one_letter_code
_entity_poly.pdbx_strand_id
1 'polypeptide(L)'
;GLLTRLQTSAPTVRTLSTPKSDSQSIPSSLWKLGRLNHVAIAVPDLEKAQALYKDVLGARVSEAVALPEHGVYTVFVELGNTKLELLHPLGEKSPISSFLQKNKTGGMHHICIEVDDIKAAVTELKEKKIRVLSEEPKIGAHGKPVIFLHPKDCHGVLVELEQA
;
A
#
# COMPACT_ATOMS: atom_id res chain seq x y z
N GLY A 1 62.75 -23.71 39.59
CA GLY A 1 61.32 -23.38 39.61
C GLY A 1 60.79 -23.52 38.21
N LEU A 2 59.98 -24.55 37.99
CA LEU A 2 59.52 -25.01 36.67
C LEU A 2 58.30 -24.17 36.25
N LEU A 3 58.36 -23.49 35.10
CA LEU A 3 57.25 -22.72 34.53
C LEU A 3 56.27 -23.67 33.80
N THR A 4 55.06 -23.81 34.35
CA THR A 4 53.97 -24.61 33.79
C THR A 4 53.35 -23.90 32.59
N ARG A 5 53.41 -24.51 31.40
CA ARG A 5 52.68 -24.04 30.20
C ARG A 5 51.20 -24.40 30.31
N LEU A 6 50.33 -23.41 30.28
CA LEU A 6 48.88 -23.59 30.07
C LEU A 6 48.62 -23.84 28.58
N GLN A 7 48.06 -25.00 28.25
CA GLN A 7 47.47 -25.28 26.93
C GLN A 7 46.06 -24.70 26.88
N THR A 8 45.82 -23.76 25.97
CA THR A 8 44.46 -23.31 25.63
C THR A 8 43.99 -24.04 24.38
N SER A 9 42.94 -24.85 24.49
CA SER A 9 42.25 -25.44 23.35
C SER A 9 41.41 -24.38 22.63
N ALA A 10 41.51 -24.31 21.31
CA ALA A 10 40.68 -23.45 20.46
C ALA A 10 39.26 -24.05 20.31
N PRO A 11 38.20 -23.23 20.19
CA PRO A 11 36.84 -23.74 20.02
C PRO A 11 36.61 -24.18 18.58
N THR A 12 36.03 -25.37 18.41
CA THR A 12 35.58 -25.90 17.12
C THR A 12 34.39 -25.10 16.60
N VAL A 13 34.57 -24.36 15.52
CA VAL A 13 33.46 -23.69 14.80
C VAL A 13 32.64 -24.77 14.08
N ARG A 14 31.43 -25.05 14.58
CA ARG A 14 30.42 -25.80 13.83
C ARG A 14 29.82 -24.87 12.78
N THR A 15 30.20 -25.08 11.52
CA THR A 15 29.49 -24.52 10.37
C THR A 15 28.07 -25.09 10.32
N LEU A 16 27.08 -24.28 10.66
CA LEU A 16 25.68 -24.56 10.40
C LEU A 16 25.45 -24.43 8.90
N SER A 17 25.22 -25.56 8.23
CA SER A 17 24.77 -25.56 6.84
C SER A 17 23.34 -25.04 6.80
N THR A 18 23.12 -23.92 6.10
CA THR A 18 21.78 -23.43 5.81
C THR A 18 21.07 -24.42 4.88
N PRO A 19 19.82 -24.83 5.16
CA PRO A 19 19.06 -25.60 4.20
C PRO A 19 18.77 -24.70 3.00
N LYS A 20 19.03 -25.19 1.78
CA LYS A 20 18.56 -24.55 0.55
C LYS A 20 17.04 -24.43 0.65
N SER A 21 16.53 -23.20 0.55
CA SER A 21 15.10 -22.99 0.40
C SER A 21 14.70 -23.53 -0.96
N ASP A 22 13.94 -24.63 -0.98
CA ASP A 22 13.20 -25.02 -2.17
C ASP A 22 12.22 -23.89 -2.48
N SER A 23 12.59 -23.01 -3.41
CA SER A 23 11.66 -22.06 -4.00
C SER A 23 10.67 -22.88 -4.83
N GLN A 24 9.58 -23.31 -4.20
CA GLN A 24 8.42 -23.74 -4.94
C GLN A 24 8.00 -22.55 -5.81
N SER A 25 8.25 -22.67 -7.11
CA SER A 25 7.91 -21.64 -8.09
C SER A 25 6.40 -21.47 -8.06
N ILE A 26 5.93 -20.36 -7.50
CA ILE A 26 4.58 -19.87 -7.81
C ILE A 26 4.49 -19.83 -9.34
N PRO A 27 3.45 -20.41 -9.96
CA PRO A 27 3.26 -20.31 -11.40
C PRO A 27 3.47 -18.86 -11.82
N SER A 28 4.30 -18.62 -12.83
CA SER A 28 4.60 -17.25 -13.26
C SER A 28 3.28 -16.56 -13.58
N SER A 29 2.87 -15.64 -12.71
CA SER A 29 1.70 -14.82 -12.92
C SER A 29 1.89 -14.06 -14.24
N LEU A 30 0.79 -13.80 -14.95
CA LEU A 30 0.82 -13.08 -16.22
C LEU A 30 1.18 -11.59 -16.04
N TRP A 31 1.35 -11.17 -14.79
CA TRP A 31 1.69 -9.83 -14.34
C TRP A 31 2.59 -9.91 -13.10
N LYS A 32 3.19 -8.79 -12.71
CA LYS A 32 4.08 -8.65 -11.56
C LYS A 32 3.53 -7.61 -10.61
N LEU A 33 3.60 -7.94 -9.32
CA LEU A 33 3.34 -6.99 -8.25
C LEU A 33 4.54 -6.06 -8.11
N GLY A 34 4.27 -4.75 -8.13
CA GLY A 34 5.25 -3.68 -8.06
C GLY A 34 5.40 -3.10 -6.66
N ARG A 35 5.78 -1.82 -6.62
CA ARG A 35 5.97 -1.06 -5.37
C ARG A 35 4.64 -0.59 -4.80
N LEU A 36 4.66 -0.22 -3.52
CA LEU A 36 3.59 0.55 -2.89
C LEU A 36 3.56 1.97 -3.50
N ASN A 37 2.48 2.30 -4.18
CA ASN A 37 2.27 3.63 -4.75
C ASN A 37 1.97 4.64 -3.64
N HIS A 38 0.93 4.36 -2.84
CA HIS A 38 0.52 5.19 -1.72
C HIS A 38 -0.27 4.42 -0.65
N VAL A 39 -0.41 5.05 0.51
CA VAL A 39 -1.40 4.69 1.54
C VAL A 39 -2.40 5.82 1.67
N ALA A 40 -3.68 5.51 1.49
CA ALA A 40 -4.74 6.50 1.55
C ALA A 40 -5.31 6.62 2.97
N ILE A 41 -5.52 7.86 3.42
CA ILE A 41 -6.04 8.19 4.74
C ILE A 41 -7.25 9.09 4.54
N ALA A 42 -8.43 8.63 4.94
CA ALA A 42 -9.62 9.46 4.95
C ALA A 42 -9.56 10.39 6.17
N VAL A 43 -9.69 11.70 5.96
CA VAL A 43 -9.58 12.72 7.00
C VAL A 43 -10.86 13.56 7.10
N PRO A 44 -11.32 13.89 8.31
CA PRO A 44 -12.54 14.70 8.51
C PRO A 44 -12.31 16.18 8.22
N ASP A 45 -11.06 16.63 8.17
CA ASP A 45 -10.66 18.02 7.92
C ASP A 45 -9.33 17.99 7.14
N LEU A 46 -9.39 18.32 5.84
CA LEU A 46 -8.24 18.22 4.95
C LEU A 46 -7.16 19.25 5.27
N GLU A 47 -7.56 20.48 5.61
CA GLU A 47 -6.65 21.58 5.92
C GLU A 47 -5.85 21.28 7.19
N LYS A 48 -6.51 20.81 8.26
CA LYS A 48 -5.81 20.42 9.49
C LYS A 48 -4.88 19.23 9.29
N ALA A 49 -5.30 18.25 8.49
CA ALA A 49 -4.45 17.11 8.17
C ALA A 49 -3.21 17.54 7.38
N GLN A 50 -3.39 18.38 6.35
CA GLN A 50 -2.31 18.96 5.56
C GLN A 50 -1.32 19.74 6.43
N ALA A 51 -1.81 20.62 7.31
CA ALA A 51 -0.99 21.40 8.23
C ALA A 51 -0.18 20.51 9.19
N LEU A 52 -0.76 19.42 9.69
CA LEU A 52 -0.03 18.46 10.53
C LEU A 52 1.19 17.90 9.80
N TYR A 53 1.01 17.33 8.61
CA TYR A 53 2.11 16.71 7.88
C TYR A 53 3.14 17.74 7.41
N LYS A 54 2.69 18.92 6.98
CA LYS A 54 3.56 19.99 6.47
C LYS A 54 4.31 20.73 7.58
N ASP A 55 3.56 21.31 8.52
CA ASP A 55 4.09 22.32 9.44
C ASP A 55 4.61 21.70 10.75
N VAL A 56 4.06 20.54 11.15
CA VAL A 56 4.48 19.86 12.40
C VAL A 56 5.49 18.74 12.09
N LEU A 57 5.21 17.90 11.09
CA LEU A 57 6.07 16.76 10.76
C LEU A 57 7.13 17.09 9.69
N GLY A 58 7.04 18.26 9.05
CA GLY A 58 8.07 18.74 8.12
C GLY A 58 8.11 18.03 6.76
N ALA A 59 7.02 17.36 6.36
CA ALA A 59 6.95 16.70 5.07
C ALA A 59 6.69 17.70 3.93
N ARG A 60 7.08 17.33 2.71
CA ARG A 60 6.63 18.04 1.51
C ARG A 60 5.20 17.63 1.19
N VAL A 61 4.28 18.58 1.19
CA VAL A 61 2.86 18.34 0.99
C VAL A 61 2.34 19.18 -0.19
N SER A 62 1.51 18.58 -1.05
CA SER A 62 0.90 19.27 -2.19
C SER A 62 -0.22 20.21 -1.76
N GLU A 63 -0.69 21.03 -2.70
CA GLU A 63 -1.99 21.68 -2.58
C GLU A 63 -3.13 20.66 -2.70
N ALA A 64 -4.32 21.03 -2.21
CA ALA A 64 -5.52 20.23 -2.37
C ALA A 64 -6.03 20.26 -3.81
N VAL A 65 -6.34 19.08 -4.35
CA VAL A 65 -6.88 18.91 -5.70
C VAL A 65 -8.29 18.34 -5.60
N ALA A 66 -9.25 18.99 -6.25
CA ALA A 66 -10.60 18.46 -6.40
C ALA A 66 -10.63 17.39 -7.49
N LEU A 67 -11.19 16.23 -7.17
CA LEU A 67 -11.43 15.13 -8.12
C LEU A 67 -12.94 14.79 -8.15
N PRO A 68 -13.77 15.59 -8.87
CA PRO A 68 -15.22 15.42 -8.86
C PRO A 68 -15.69 14.04 -9.34
N GLU A 69 -15.00 13.45 -10.32
CA GLU A 69 -15.32 12.11 -10.84
C GLU A 69 -15.13 11.01 -9.79
N HIS A 70 -14.24 11.24 -8.82
CA HIS A 70 -13.95 10.36 -7.69
C HIS A 70 -14.70 10.74 -6.42
N GLY A 71 -15.37 11.89 -6.41
CA GLY A 71 -16.07 12.42 -5.24
C GLY A 71 -15.15 12.68 -4.06
N VAL A 72 -13.90 13.07 -4.29
CA VAL A 72 -12.94 13.41 -3.22
C VAL A 72 -12.12 14.66 -3.55
N TYR A 73 -11.67 15.35 -2.50
CA TYR A 73 -10.45 16.14 -2.53
C TYR A 73 -9.27 15.26 -2.13
N THR A 74 -8.11 15.49 -2.73
CA THR A 74 -6.87 14.79 -2.40
C THR A 74 -5.73 15.76 -2.12
N VAL A 75 -4.86 15.38 -1.18
CA VAL A 75 -3.57 16.02 -0.88
C VAL A 75 -2.51 14.94 -0.77
N PHE A 76 -1.35 15.15 -1.42
CA PHE A 76 -0.24 14.21 -1.40
C PHE A 76 0.83 14.64 -0.41
N VAL A 77 1.23 13.72 0.47
CA VAL A 77 2.37 13.85 1.38
C VAL A 77 3.52 13.00 0.83
N GLU A 78 4.61 13.63 0.44
CA GLU A 78 5.78 12.97 -0.15
C GLU A 78 6.73 12.46 0.94
N LEU A 79 7.01 11.16 0.93
CA LEU A 79 7.92 10.49 1.90
C LEU A 79 9.20 9.95 1.27
N GLY A 80 9.42 10.21 -0.02
CA GLY A 80 10.58 9.75 -0.79
C GLY A 80 10.40 8.35 -1.38
N ASN A 81 10.11 7.33 -0.56
CA ASN A 81 9.91 5.95 -1.05
C ASN A 81 8.47 5.64 -1.48
N THR A 82 7.50 6.39 -0.96
CA THR A 82 6.06 6.27 -1.26
C THR A 82 5.35 7.58 -0.88
N LYS A 83 4.02 7.63 -0.99
CA LYS A 83 3.20 8.78 -0.59
C LYS A 83 2.13 8.41 0.41
N LEU A 84 1.67 9.38 1.19
CA LEU A 84 0.34 9.33 1.79
C LEU A 84 -0.61 10.14 0.92
N GLU A 85 -1.81 9.60 0.71
CA GLU A 85 -2.89 10.31 0.04
C GLU A 85 -3.97 10.67 1.06
N LEU A 86 -4.10 11.96 1.39
CA LEU A 86 -5.11 12.45 2.31
C LEU A 86 -6.39 12.73 1.54
N LEU A 87 -7.46 12.02 1.89
CA LEU A 87 -8.73 12.09 1.18
C LEU A 87 -9.80 12.74 2.04
N HIS A 88 -10.54 13.68 1.46
CA HIS A 88 -11.72 14.29 2.07
C HIS A 88 -12.92 14.21 1.11
N PRO A 89 -14.16 13.96 1.59
CA PRO A 89 -15.33 13.90 0.73
C PRO A 89 -15.51 15.16 -0.13
N LEU A 90 -15.83 14.96 -1.40
CA LEU A 90 -16.31 16.00 -2.30
C LEU A 90 -17.69 15.58 -2.84
N GLY A 91 -18.70 16.38 -2.51
CA GLY A 91 -20.09 16.10 -2.86
C GLY A 91 -20.78 15.06 -1.96
N GLU A 92 -22.11 15.02 -2.03
CA GLU A 92 -22.94 14.21 -1.11
C GLU A 92 -22.78 12.69 -1.31
N LYS A 93 -22.33 12.27 -2.50
CA LYS A 93 -22.20 10.86 -2.91
C LYS A 93 -20.76 10.35 -2.86
N SER A 94 -19.87 11.02 -2.12
CA SER A 94 -18.48 10.60 -1.99
C SER A 94 -18.38 9.14 -1.49
N PRO A 95 -17.51 8.30 -2.10
CA PRO A 95 -17.36 6.89 -1.72
C PRO A 95 -16.84 6.73 -0.28
N ILE A 96 -16.10 7.72 0.24
CA ILE A 96 -15.50 7.67 1.58
C ILE A 96 -16.39 8.27 2.68
N SER A 97 -17.55 8.86 2.34
CA SER A 97 -18.47 9.45 3.32
C SER A 97 -18.90 8.45 4.40
N SER A 98 -19.26 7.23 4.00
CA SER A 98 -19.68 6.19 4.96
C SER A 98 -18.55 5.73 5.87
N PHE A 99 -17.30 5.80 5.39
CA PHE A 99 -16.12 5.49 6.18
C PHE A 99 -15.93 6.54 7.29
N LEU A 100 -16.00 7.83 6.96
CA LEU A 100 -15.85 8.91 7.94
C LEU A 100 -17.04 9.01 8.93
N GLN A 101 -18.25 8.60 8.52
CA GLN A 101 -19.38 8.49 9.46
C GLN A 101 -19.11 7.46 10.56
N LYS A 102 -18.47 6.33 10.21
CA LYS A 102 -18.09 5.27 11.16
C LYS A 102 -16.81 5.64 11.92
N ASN A 103 -15.86 6.29 11.26
CA ASN A 103 -14.55 6.67 11.78
C ASN A 103 -14.45 8.20 11.85
N LYS A 104 -15.12 8.81 12.84
CA LYS A 104 -15.31 10.26 12.92
C LYS A 104 -14.00 11.07 12.98
N THR A 105 -12.92 10.46 13.47
CA THR A 105 -11.59 11.09 13.56
C THR A 105 -10.73 10.84 12.32
N GLY A 106 -11.24 10.15 11.30
CA GLY A 106 -10.47 9.67 10.16
C GLY A 106 -9.83 8.31 10.40
N GLY A 107 -9.04 7.86 9.43
CA GLY A 107 -8.30 6.60 9.49
C GLY A 107 -7.74 6.15 8.13
N MET A 108 -6.85 5.15 8.17
CA MET A 108 -6.35 4.51 6.95
C MET A 108 -7.52 3.85 6.20
N HIS A 109 -7.64 4.18 4.92
CA HIS A 109 -8.75 3.73 4.08
C HIS A 109 -8.35 2.56 3.20
N HIS A 110 -7.25 2.70 2.46
CA HIS A 110 -6.76 1.68 1.53
C HIS A 110 -5.25 1.81 1.30
N ILE A 111 -4.68 0.79 0.68
CA ILE A 111 -3.32 0.83 0.12
C ILE A 111 -3.41 0.68 -1.40
N CYS A 112 -2.48 1.29 -2.13
CA CYS A 112 -2.39 1.16 -3.57
C CYS A 112 -1.05 0.54 -3.98
N ILE A 113 -1.09 -0.56 -4.72
CA ILE A 113 0.09 -1.29 -5.17
C ILE A 113 0.12 -1.29 -6.69
N GLU A 114 1.28 -1.01 -7.26
CA GLU A 114 1.43 -1.00 -8.71
C GLU A 114 1.45 -2.42 -9.29
N VAL A 115 0.95 -2.56 -10.51
CA VAL A 115 1.06 -3.78 -11.33
C VAL A 115 1.50 -3.42 -12.74
N ASP A 116 2.30 -4.29 -13.37
CA ASP A 116 2.84 -4.03 -14.71
C ASP A 116 1.80 -4.21 -15.84
N ASP A 117 0.78 -5.05 -15.65
CA ASP A 117 -0.39 -5.16 -16.53
C ASP A 117 -1.68 -5.35 -15.71
N ILE A 118 -2.46 -4.28 -15.59
CA ILE A 118 -3.71 -4.27 -14.83
C ILE A 118 -4.79 -5.19 -15.42
N LYS A 119 -4.81 -5.39 -16.75
CA LYS A 119 -5.82 -6.23 -17.41
C LYS A 119 -5.51 -7.70 -17.16
N ALA A 120 -4.24 -8.09 -17.33
CA ALA A 120 -3.79 -9.44 -16.97
C ALA A 120 -4.02 -9.71 -15.47
N ALA A 121 -3.78 -8.72 -14.61
CA ALA A 121 -4.08 -8.81 -13.18
C ALA A 121 -5.56 -9.09 -12.89
N VAL A 122 -6.46 -8.30 -13.46
CA VAL A 122 -7.92 -8.50 -13.26
C VAL A 122 -8.38 -9.87 -13.76
N THR A 123 -7.93 -10.31 -14.95
CA THR A 123 -8.27 -11.62 -15.50
C THR A 123 -7.84 -12.75 -14.56
N GLU A 124 -6.57 -12.77 -14.16
CA GLU A 124 -6.03 -13.82 -13.29
C GLU A 124 -6.69 -13.82 -11.90
N LEU A 125 -6.97 -12.64 -11.33
CA LEU A 125 -7.65 -12.51 -10.04
C LEU A 125 -9.09 -13.04 -10.08
N LYS A 126 -9.84 -12.76 -11.16
CA LYS A 126 -11.19 -13.30 -11.37
C LYS A 126 -11.17 -14.82 -11.51
N GLU A 127 -10.22 -15.38 -12.26
CA GLU A 127 -10.02 -16.83 -12.39
C GLU A 127 -9.71 -17.50 -11.03
N LYS A 128 -8.90 -16.82 -10.21
CA LYS A 128 -8.58 -17.23 -8.83
C LYS A 128 -9.70 -16.96 -7.83
N LYS A 129 -10.87 -16.48 -8.29
CA LYS A 129 -12.06 -16.17 -7.47
C LYS A 129 -11.81 -15.12 -6.37
N ILE A 130 -10.88 -14.20 -6.61
CA ILE A 130 -10.69 -13.01 -5.76
C ILE A 130 -11.71 -11.95 -6.16
N ARG A 131 -12.43 -11.39 -5.19
CA ARG A 131 -13.45 -10.37 -5.46
C ARG A 131 -12.82 -9.04 -5.83
N VAL A 132 -13.11 -8.57 -7.04
CA VAL A 132 -12.90 -7.20 -7.49
C VAL A 132 -14.17 -6.38 -7.26
N LEU A 133 -14.04 -5.08 -6.96
CA LEU A 133 -15.17 -4.19 -6.65
C LEU A 133 -15.80 -3.53 -7.89
N SER A 134 -15.17 -3.65 -9.06
CA SER A 134 -15.75 -3.27 -10.35
C SER A 134 -15.46 -4.34 -11.41
N GLU A 135 -16.27 -4.37 -12.47
CA GLU A 135 -16.08 -5.33 -13.55
C GLU A 135 -14.81 -5.05 -14.35
N GLU A 136 -14.54 -3.77 -14.64
CA GLU A 136 -13.38 -3.32 -15.40
C GLU A 136 -12.59 -2.28 -14.60
N PRO A 137 -11.28 -2.13 -14.86
CA PRO A 137 -10.49 -1.03 -14.34
C PRO A 137 -11.09 0.33 -14.74
N LYS A 138 -11.03 1.30 -13.83
CA LYS A 138 -11.44 2.69 -14.07
C LYS A 138 -10.23 3.61 -13.99
N ILE A 139 -10.30 4.80 -14.56
CA ILE A 139 -9.21 5.78 -14.43
C ILE A 139 -9.21 6.33 -13.00
N GLY A 140 -8.14 6.11 -12.24
CA GLY A 140 -7.95 6.59 -10.87
C GLY A 140 -7.50 8.04 -10.77
N ALA A 141 -7.13 8.48 -9.57
CA ALA A 141 -6.73 9.87 -9.27
C ALA A 141 -5.47 10.31 -10.05
N HIS A 142 -4.60 9.37 -10.40
CA HIS A 142 -3.37 9.63 -11.16
C HIS A 142 -3.53 9.55 -12.68
N GLY A 143 -4.76 9.44 -13.19
CA GLY A 143 -5.00 9.31 -14.63
C GLY A 143 -4.65 7.93 -15.21
N LYS A 144 -4.40 6.93 -14.36
CA LYS A 144 -4.09 5.55 -14.75
C LYS A 144 -5.22 4.60 -14.41
N PRO A 145 -5.34 3.45 -15.11
CA PRO A 145 -6.33 2.44 -14.75
C PRO A 145 -6.06 1.84 -13.35
N VAL A 146 -7.12 1.71 -12.56
CA VAL A 146 -7.12 1.14 -11.21
C VAL A 146 -8.28 0.16 -11.02
N ILE A 147 -8.10 -0.81 -10.13
CA ILE A 147 -9.13 -1.74 -9.66
C ILE A 147 -9.01 -1.91 -8.15
N PHE A 148 -10.13 -2.07 -7.44
CA PHE A 148 -10.13 -2.36 -6.01
C PHE A 148 -10.47 -3.83 -5.74
N LEU A 149 -9.75 -4.44 -4.79
CA LEU A 149 -10.00 -5.78 -4.27
C LEU A 149 -10.82 -5.70 -2.98
N HIS A 150 -11.76 -6.61 -2.82
CA HIS A 150 -12.65 -6.60 -1.65
C HIS A 150 -11.87 -6.98 -0.37
N PRO A 151 -11.99 -6.21 0.75
CA PRO A 151 -11.21 -6.44 1.97
C PRO A 151 -11.31 -7.86 2.56
N LYS A 152 -12.47 -8.49 2.42
CA LYS A 152 -12.69 -9.89 2.85
C LYS A 152 -11.75 -10.91 2.17
N ASP A 153 -11.18 -10.62 1.00
CA ASP A 153 -10.17 -11.47 0.34
C ASP A 153 -8.73 -10.96 0.57
N CYS A 154 -8.58 -9.82 1.24
CA CYS A 154 -7.31 -9.14 1.49
C CYS A 154 -7.08 -8.95 3.00
N HIS A 155 -7.55 -9.91 3.81
CA HIS A 155 -7.37 -9.93 5.28
C HIS A 155 -7.80 -8.63 6.00
N GLY A 156 -8.87 -7.99 5.51
CA GLY A 156 -9.45 -6.79 6.10
C GLY A 156 -8.96 -5.48 5.50
N VAL A 157 -8.00 -5.51 4.56
CA VAL A 157 -7.45 -4.31 3.92
C VAL A 157 -8.12 -4.08 2.57
N LEU A 158 -8.59 -2.85 2.30
CA LEU A 158 -8.96 -2.46 0.95
C LEU A 158 -7.69 -2.24 0.12
N VAL A 159 -7.51 -3.03 -0.94
CA VAL A 159 -6.32 -2.95 -1.81
C VAL A 159 -6.75 -2.39 -3.16
N GLU A 160 -6.12 -1.30 -3.57
CA GLU A 160 -6.15 -0.80 -4.93
C GLU A 160 -4.94 -1.38 -5.69
N LEU A 161 -5.17 -1.85 -6.91
CA LEU A 161 -4.11 -2.10 -7.88
C LEU A 161 -4.15 -1.02 -8.95
N GLU A 162 -3.03 -0.36 -9.20
CA GLU A 162 -2.87 0.68 -10.21
C GLU A 162 -1.87 0.22 -11.28
N GLN A 163 -2.14 0.54 -12.54
CA GLN A 163 -1.17 0.34 -13.62
C GLN A 163 0.12 1.14 -13.33
N ALA A 164 1.28 0.46 -13.34
CA ALA A 164 2.60 1.06 -13.12
C ALA A 164 2.93 2.14 -14.16
#